data_AF-A0A5K1GM71-F1
#
_entry.id   AF-A0A5K1GM71-F1
#
_cell.length_a   1.000
_cell.length_b   1.000
_cell.length_c   1.000
_cell.angle_alpha   90.00
_cell.angle_beta   90.00
_cell.angle_gamma   90.00
#
_symmetry.space_group_name_H-M   'P 1'
#
loop_
_entity.id
_entity.type
_entity.pdbx_description
1 polymer ?
#
loop_
_entity_poly.entity_id
_entity_poly.type
_entity_poly.pdbx_seq_one_letter_code
_entity_poly.pdbx_strand_id
1 'polypeptide(L)'
;KVRPDVENLPKELVAMLECCWAEDPNSRPEFQQIIQMLCNFRASICPSETTPPPIMQVGQSSYMATDSPGTRRLMDKSQENDSIDIKPDRSSRFFGCFNECFSS
;
A
#
# COMPACT_ATOMS: atom_id res chain seq x y z
N LYS A 1 -2.96 31.25 6.74
CA LYS A 1 -1.93 30.22 7.02
C LYS A 1 -0.82 30.38 5.99
N VAL A 2 0.43 30.41 6.42
CA VAL A 2 1.61 30.51 5.54
C VAL A 2 1.88 29.15 4.90
N ARG A 3 2.33 29.12 3.64
CA ARG A 3 2.73 27.87 2.97
C ARG A 3 4.03 27.35 3.62
N PRO A 4 4.18 26.03 3.82
CA PRO A 4 5.41 25.47 4.37
C PRO A 4 6.58 25.67 3.41
N ASP A 5 7.79 25.61 3.97
CA ASP A 5 9.02 25.66 3.19
C ASP A 5 9.18 24.43 2.27
N VAL A 6 9.77 24.65 1.10
CA VAL A 6 9.96 23.67 0.02
C VAL A 6 11.42 23.54 -0.42
N GLU A 7 12.36 24.29 0.17
CA GLU A 7 13.77 24.36 -0.25
C GLU A 7 14.48 22.99 -0.24
N ASN A 8 14.06 22.07 0.63
CA ASN A 8 14.68 20.76 0.80
C ASN A 8 13.94 19.62 0.07
N LEU A 9 12.99 19.95 -0.82
CA LEU A 9 12.20 18.96 -1.55
C LEU A 9 12.75 18.74 -2.97
N PRO A 10 12.54 17.54 -3.56
CA PRO A 10 12.84 17.30 -4.97
C PRO A 10 12.11 18.30 -5.86
N LYS A 11 12.79 18.84 -6.88
CA LYS A 11 12.26 19.90 -7.76
C LYS A 11 10.89 19.57 -8.35
N GLU A 12 10.68 18.31 -8.73
CA GLU A 12 9.41 17.85 -9.29
C GLU A 12 8.26 17.92 -8.27
N LEU A 13 8.54 17.64 -7.00
CA LEU A 13 7.58 17.79 -5.91
C LEU A 13 7.31 19.27 -5.60
N VAL A 14 8.34 20.12 -5.67
CA VAL A 14 8.17 21.58 -5.51
C VAL A 14 7.22 22.14 -6.57
N ALA A 15 7.45 21.81 -7.84
CA ALA A 15 6.60 22.26 -8.94
C ALA A 15 5.15 21.81 -8.77
N MET A 16 4.93 20.56 -8.31
CA MET A 16 3.59 20.05 -8.02
C MET A 16 2.90 20.86 -6.89
N LEU A 17 3.63 21.19 -5.83
CA LEU A 17 3.12 21.98 -4.70
C LEU A 17 2.79 23.41 -5.12
N GLU A 18 3.65 24.06 -5.91
CA GLU A 18 3.43 25.41 -6.44
C GLU A 18 2.16 25.49 -7.29
N CYS A 19 1.91 24.50 -8.17
CA CYS A 19 0.66 24.41 -8.92
C CYS A 19 -0.57 24.29 -8.00
N CYS A 20 -0.49 23.48 -6.94
CA CYS A 20 -1.56 23.37 -5.94
C CYS A 20 -1.76 24.67 -5.14
N TRP A 21 -0.73 25.51 -5.08
CA TRP A 21 -0.71 26.74 -4.31
C TRP A 21 -0.97 27.99 -5.14
N ALA A 22 -1.26 27.84 -6.44
CA ALA A 22 -1.59 28.94 -7.32
C ALA A 22 -2.66 29.85 -6.72
N GLU A 23 -2.46 31.17 -6.85
CA GLU A 23 -3.39 32.17 -6.32
C GLU A 23 -4.77 32.02 -6.99
N ASP A 24 -4.77 31.90 -8.32
CA ASP A 24 -5.96 31.60 -9.11
C ASP A 24 -6.46 30.17 -8.86
N PRO A 25 -7.70 29.98 -8.38
CA PRO A 25 -8.27 28.66 -8.17
C PRO A 25 -8.37 27.81 -9.45
N ASN A 26 -8.58 28.41 -10.62
CA ASN A 26 -8.73 27.68 -11.88
C ASN A 26 -7.40 27.17 -12.43
N SER A 27 -6.29 27.76 -11.98
CA SER A 27 -4.94 27.33 -12.31
C SER A 27 -4.49 26.13 -11.46
N ARG A 28 -5.25 25.75 -10.43
CA ARG A 28 -4.92 24.61 -9.58
C ARG A 28 -5.29 23.30 -10.27
N PRO A 29 -4.48 22.25 -10.13
CA PRO A 29 -4.78 20.96 -10.72
C PRO A 29 -5.97 20.29 -10.04
N GLU A 30 -6.73 19.54 -10.81
CA GLU A 30 -7.76 18.65 -10.30
C GLU A 30 -7.14 17.49 -9.52
N PHE A 31 -7.92 16.90 -8.60
CA PHE A 31 -7.42 15.82 -7.75
C PHE A 31 -6.88 14.62 -8.55
N GLN A 32 -7.51 14.31 -9.69
CA GLN A 32 -7.04 13.26 -10.59
C GLN A 32 -5.66 13.57 -11.19
N GLN A 33 -5.38 14.83 -11.52
CA GLN A 33 -4.06 15.25 -12.02
C GLN A 33 -3.00 15.15 -10.92
N ILE A 34 -3.36 15.46 -9.67
CA ILE A 34 -2.46 15.30 -8.51
C ILE A 34 -2.05 13.83 -8.34
N ILE A 35 -2.99 12.89 -8.44
CA ILE A 35 -2.68 11.45 -8.38
C ILE A 35 -1.68 11.06 -9.48
N GLN A 36 -1.89 11.55 -10.71
CA GLN A 36 -1.00 11.25 -11.83
C GLN A 36 0.41 11.80 -11.61
N MET A 37 0.54 13.06 -11.17
CA MET A 37 1.83 13.67 -10.84
C MET A 37 2.57 12.86 -9.77
N LEU A 38 1.88 12.45 -8.72
CA LEU A 38 2.47 11.64 -7.64
C LEU A 38 2.90 10.24 -8.13
N CYS A 39 2.12 9.59 -8.98
CA CYS A 39 2.48 8.31 -9.58
C CYS A 39 3.75 8.41 -10.44
N ASN A 40 3.84 9.46 -11.26
CA ASN A 40 5.00 9.72 -12.11
C ASN A 40 6.25 10.01 -11.27
N PHE A 41 6.13 10.88 -10.26
CA PHE A 41 7.20 11.17 -9.33
C PHE A 41 7.69 9.90 -8.62
N ARG A 42 6.79 9.03 -8.15
CA ARG A 42 7.16 7.76 -7.52
C ARG A 42 7.95 6.84 -8.48
N ALA A 43 7.55 6.77 -9.75
CA ALA A 43 8.25 5.99 -10.77
C ALA A 43 9.67 6.54 -11.03
N SER A 44 9.87 7.86 -10.95
CA SER A 44 11.20 8.47 -11.11
C SER A 44 12.18 8.10 -9.98
N ILE A 45 11.69 7.90 -8.75
CA ILE A 45 12.51 7.58 -7.57
C ILE A 45 12.85 6.08 -7.52
N CYS A 46 11.97 5.23 -8.03
CA CYS A 46 12.14 3.78 -8.08
C CYS A 46 11.98 3.29 -9.51
N PRO A 47 13.05 3.31 -10.33
CA PRO A 47 13.03 2.70 -11.65
C PRO A 47 12.96 1.18 -11.47
N SER A 48 11.76 0.64 -11.34
CA SER A 48 11.55 -0.80 -11.31
C SER A 48 11.67 -1.37 -12.72
N GLU A 49 12.90 -1.54 -13.20
CA GLU A 49 13.21 -2.51 -14.25
C GLU A 49 14.32 -3.44 -13.76
N THR A 50 13.98 -4.26 -12.77
CA THR A 50 14.68 -5.52 -12.60
C THR A 50 14.13 -6.46 -13.66
N THR A 51 14.64 -6.38 -14.89
CA THR A 51 14.64 -7.57 -15.74
C THR A 51 15.27 -8.68 -14.89
N PRO A 52 14.55 -9.77 -14.57
CA PRO A 52 15.19 -10.88 -13.91
C PRO A 52 16.36 -11.32 -14.80
N PRO A 53 17.57 -11.56 -14.25
CA PRO A 53 18.67 -12.10 -15.04
C PRO A 53 18.17 -13.35 -15.76
N PRO A 54 18.62 -13.63 -17.00
CA PRO A 54 18.23 -14.83 -17.71
C PRO A 54 18.43 -16.04 -16.80
N ILE A 55 17.33 -16.71 -16.44
CA ILE A 55 17.39 -17.93 -15.66
C ILE A 55 18.06 -18.95 -16.57
N MET A 56 19.37 -19.19 -16.38
CA MET A 56 20.02 -20.34 -17.00
C MET A 56 19.33 -21.58 -16.46
N GLN A 57 18.58 -22.24 -17.33
CA GLN A 57 17.89 -23.49 -17.04
C GLN A 57 18.96 -24.58 -16.83
N VAL A 58 19.34 -24.81 -15.56
CA VAL A 58 20.20 -25.95 -15.22
C VAL A 58 19.38 -27.22 -15.50
N GLY A 59 19.99 -28.09 -16.30
CA GLY A 59 19.33 -29.23 -16.94
C GLY A 59 18.55 -30.12 -15.97
N GLN A 60 17.48 -30.68 -16.52
CA GLN A 60 16.66 -31.72 -15.93
C GLN A 60 17.55 -32.84 -15.38
N SER A 61 17.75 -32.87 -14.06
CA SER A 61 18.14 -34.09 -13.37
C SER A 61 16.89 -34.68 -12.74
N SER A 62 16.39 -35.73 -13.37
CA SER A 62 15.37 -36.62 -12.83
C SER A 62 15.88 -37.27 -11.54
N TYR A 63 15.39 -36.84 -10.37
CA TYR A 63 15.49 -37.65 -9.16
C TYR A 63 14.27 -37.47 -8.23
N MET A 64 13.38 -38.45 -8.35
CA MET A 64 12.54 -39.08 -7.33
C MET A 64 11.64 -38.21 -6.44
N ALA A 65 10.33 -38.32 -6.72
CA ALA A 65 9.27 -38.06 -5.78
C ALA A 65 9.43 -38.97 -4.54
N THR A 66 9.71 -38.39 -3.38
CA THR A 66 9.46 -39.06 -2.11
C THR A 66 8.04 -38.72 -1.69
N ASP A 67 7.11 -39.60 -2.03
CA ASP A 67 5.78 -39.65 -1.45
C ASP A 67 5.95 -39.87 0.06
N SER A 68 5.75 -38.81 0.86
CA SER A 68 5.86 -38.90 2.31
C SER A 68 4.54 -39.47 2.85
N PRO A 69 4.53 -40.64 3.49
CA PRO A 69 3.30 -41.29 3.94
C PRO A 69 2.59 -40.44 4.99
N GLY A 70 1.32 -40.15 4.73
CA GLY A 70 0.50 -39.27 5.56
C GLY A 70 0.47 -39.62 7.05
N THR A 71 0.45 -38.58 7.87
CA THR A 71 -0.08 -38.66 9.23
C THR A 71 -1.58 -38.60 9.20
N ARG A 72 -2.15 -39.61 9.83
CA ARG A 72 -3.52 -40.10 9.71
C ARG A 72 -4.25 -39.67 10.98
N ARG A 73 -5.57 -39.49 10.87
CA ARG A 73 -6.61 -39.42 11.94
C ARG A 73 -6.84 -38.01 12.51
N LEU A 74 -7.96 -37.37 12.16
CA LEU A 74 -9.34 -37.54 12.67
C LEU A 74 -9.53 -36.90 14.06
N MET A 75 -10.19 -35.74 14.08
CA MET A 75 -11.24 -35.48 15.07
C MET A 75 -12.51 -35.13 14.32
N ASP A 76 -13.45 -36.07 14.44
CA ASP A 76 -14.83 -36.02 14.00
C ASP A 76 -15.63 -35.13 14.99
N LYS A 77 -16.38 -34.19 14.40
CA LYS A 77 -17.72 -33.73 14.78
C LYS A 77 -18.10 -33.57 16.27
N SER A 78 -18.52 -32.36 16.62
CA SER A 78 -19.81 -32.20 17.31
C SER A 78 -20.52 -30.91 16.87
N GLN A 79 -21.79 -31.11 16.56
CA GLN A 79 -22.84 -30.15 16.29
C GLN A 79 -23.43 -29.76 17.64
N GLU A 80 -23.48 -28.48 18.01
CA GLU A 80 -24.62 -27.92 18.75
C GLU A 80 -24.57 -26.39 18.76
N ASN A 81 -25.70 -25.81 18.42
CA ASN A 81 -26.14 -24.46 18.65
C ASN A 81 -25.95 -24.02 20.10
N ASP A 82 -25.17 -22.97 20.33
CA ASP A 82 -25.48 -22.06 21.43
C ASP A 82 -25.17 -20.63 20.98
N SER A 83 -26.19 -19.78 21.08
CA SER A 83 -26.13 -18.36 20.77
C SER A 83 -25.20 -17.66 21.77
N ILE A 84 -23.93 -17.54 21.40
CA ILE A 84 -23.00 -16.67 22.12
C ILE A 84 -23.27 -15.24 21.65
N ASP A 85 -23.84 -14.44 22.55
CA ASP A 85 -23.88 -12.99 22.47
C ASP A 85 -22.46 -12.43 22.31
N ILE A 86 -22.01 -12.29 21.07
CA ILE A 86 -20.81 -11.53 20.73
C ILE A 86 -21.18 -10.05 20.87
N LYS A 87 -20.95 -9.50 22.07
CA LYS A 87 -20.81 -8.05 22.23
C LYS A 87 -19.74 -7.58 21.24
N PRO A 88 -20.00 -6.54 20.42
CA PRO A 88 -18.95 -5.98 19.61
C PRO A 88 -17.93 -5.35 20.56
N ASP A 89 -16.80 -6.03 20.71
CA ASP A 89 -15.57 -5.42 21.19
C ASP A 89 -15.34 -4.17 20.33
N ARG A 90 -15.20 -3.01 20.97
CA ARG A 90 -14.88 -1.74 20.30
C ARG A 90 -13.42 -1.78 19.83
N SER A 91 -13.06 -2.77 19.03
CA SER A 91 -11.85 -2.79 18.21
C SER A 91 -12.17 -2.19 16.85
N SER A 92 -12.61 -0.93 16.87
CA SER A 92 -12.61 -0.07 15.69
C SER A 92 -12.08 1.30 16.10
N ARG A 93 -10.82 1.31 16.52
CA ARG A 93 -9.99 2.52 16.60
C ARG A 93 -9.18 2.73 15.31
N PHE A 94 -9.71 2.31 14.16
CA PHE A 94 -8.93 2.32 12.92
C PHE A 94 -8.95 3.63 12.13
N PHE A 95 -9.65 4.68 12.55
CA PHE A 95 -9.58 5.99 11.86
C PHE A 95 -9.60 7.19 12.83
N GLY A 96 -8.77 7.13 13.88
CA GLY A 96 -8.82 8.08 14.99
C GLY A 96 -7.82 9.24 14.96
N CYS A 97 -7.21 9.63 13.83
CA CYS A 97 -6.28 10.76 13.80
C CYS A 97 -6.32 11.53 12.46
N PHE A 98 -7.44 12.17 12.11
CA PHE A 98 -7.46 13.15 11.01
C PHE A 98 -7.63 14.61 11.47
N ASN A 99 -7.94 14.86 12.74
CA ASN A 99 -8.34 16.19 13.21
C ASN A 99 -7.28 16.98 13.99
N GLU A 100 -6.07 16.45 14.17
CA GLU A 100 -5.06 17.12 15.02
C GLU A 100 -4.21 18.19 14.29
N CYS A 101 -4.47 18.45 13.01
CA CYS A 101 -3.70 19.43 12.22
C CYS A 101 -4.40 20.80 12.03
N PHE A 102 -5.63 21.00 12.51
CA PHE A 102 -6.37 22.26 12.25
C PHE A 102 -6.48 23.22 13.44
N SER A 103 -6.00 22.84 14.63
CA SER A 103 -5.97 23.73 15.79
C SER A 103 -4.60 24.39 15.97
N SER A 104 -4.30 25.40 15.13
CA SER A 104 -3.30 26.45 15.36
C SER A 104 -3.53 27.61 14.40
#